data_AF-A0A7J9IQ16-F1
#
_entry.id   AF-A0A7J9IQ16-F1
#
_cell.length_a   1.000
_cell.length_b   1.000
_cell.length_c   1.000
_cell.angle_alpha   90.00
_cell.angle_beta   90.00
_cell.angle_gamma   90.00
#
_symmetry.space_group_name_H-M   'P 1'
#
loop_
_entity.id
_entity.type
_entity.pdbx_description
1 polymer ?
#
loop_
_entity_poly.entity_id
_entity_poly.type
_entity_poly.pdbx_seq_one_letter_code
_entity_poly.pdbx_strand_id
1 'polypeptide(L)'
;MKMVCKDCCFMERPVRVLGFLFLLLQIEGSSSASNYLIGLGSYDITGPAADVNMMGYANMEQIASGIHFRLRARTFIVAEPKGNRVVFVNLDACMASQIVTIKVLERLKARYGEVYTEKNVAISGIHTHAGPGGYLQYVVYIVTSLGFVRQSFDVIVDGIEKSIIQAHENLRPGSILINKGELLDAGINRSPSAYLNNPANERSKYKYNVDKDMTLIKFVDEEWGPIGSFNWFATHGTSMSRTNSLISGDNKGAAARFMEDWFKQTSFTADYDSLSFNSSVSGRIPRRVSSIIPNFHKKRKELMELAASFKSSQGRPVTRLLSVARRVRNSLRQADKPQFVSAFCQTNCGDDTDGTMLTCIGSYPDEFKSTEIIGKKQFKKAVELFDKATEKLEGKVGYQHAYIDFSNLQVSVPKAGGGIEVVKTCPAAMGFGFAAGTTDGPGAFDFRQGDDQ
;
A
#
# COMPACT_ATOMS: atom_id res chain seq x y z
N MET A 1 -87.56 13.59 32.64
CA MET A 1 -87.65 12.52 33.68
C MET A 1 -86.48 12.67 34.66
N LYS A 2 -86.62 12.06 35.85
CA LYS A 2 -85.77 12.11 37.07
C LYS A 2 -84.23 12.12 36.83
N MET A 3 -83.38 12.86 37.59
CA MET A 3 -82.98 12.73 39.04
C MET A 3 -82.22 11.41 39.31
N VAL A 4 -81.11 11.28 40.08
CA VAL A 4 -80.32 12.07 41.09
C VAL A 4 -78.81 11.69 40.90
N CYS A 5 -77.68 12.28 41.35
CA CYS A 5 -77.15 13.29 42.32
C CYS A 5 -75.94 14.03 41.63
N LYS A 6 -75.22 15.08 42.07
CA LYS A 6 -75.06 15.94 43.29
C LYS A 6 -74.11 15.44 44.42
N ASP A 7 -73.25 16.34 44.94
CA ASP A 7 -72.37 16.30 46.14
C ASP A 7 -71.16 15.33 46.13
N CYS A 8 -69.97 15.59 46.72
CA CYS A 8 -69.25 16.78 47.25
C CYS A 8 -67.72 16.47 47.21
N CYS A 9 -66.71 17.33 47.40
CA CYS A 9 -66.54 18.45 48.36
C CYS A 9 -65.42 19.44 47.92
N PHE A 10 -64.97 20.32 48.82
CA PHE A 10 -64.13 21.52 48.57
C PHE A 10 -62.63 21.40 48.99
N MET A 11 -61.83 22.38 48.53
CA MET A 11 -60.61 22.97 49.15
C MET A 11 -59.21 22.30 49.15
N GLU A 12 -58.29 23.04 48.51
CA GLU A 12 -56.97 23.51 49.00
C GLU A 12 -55.64 22.72 48.82
N ARG A 13 -54.56 23.47 49.05
CA ARG A 13 -53.15 23.31 48.63
C ARG A 13 -52.24 23.01 49.86
N PRO A 14 -50.90 23.02 49.77
CA PRO A 14 -49.97 22.48 48.75
C PRO A 14 -48.91 21.52 49.38
N VAL A 15 -48.29 20.62 48.59
CA VAL A 15 -47.05 19.93 49.03
C VAL A 15 -46.00 19.90 47.90
N ARG A 16 -44.73 20.13 48.27
CA ARG A 16 -43.56 20.03 47.38
C ARG A 16 -43.24 18.56 47.08
N VAL A 17 -42.86 18.25 45.84
CA VAL A 17 -42.17 17.00 45.50
C VAL A 17 -40.78 17.35 44.97
N LEU A 18 -39.75 16.69 45.48
CA LEU A 18 -38.35 16.91 45.08
C LEU A 18 -38.10 16.40 43.66
N GLY A 19 -37.55 17.25 42.81
CA GLY A 19 -36.98 16.83 41.53
C GLY A 19 -35.66 16.09 41.73
N PHE A 20 -35.69 14.75 41.71
CA PHE A 20 -34.48 13.93 41.68
C PHE A 20 -33.83 14.02 40.30
N LEU A 21 -32.97 15.02 40.10
CA LEU A 21 -32.17 15.16 38.88
C LEU A 21 -31.05 14.12 38.89
N PHE A 22 -31.30 12.94 38.31
CA PHE A 22 -30.27 11.92 38.10
C PHE A 22 -29.27 12.40 37.03
N LEU A 23 -28.27 13.16 37.48
CA LEU A 23 -27.16 13.59 36.66
C LEU A 23 -26.24 12.39 36.36
N LEU A 24 -26.63 11.58 35.39
CA LEU A 24 -25.75 10.60 34.76
C LEU A 24 -24.62 11.35 34.06
N LEU A 25 -23.51 11.59 34.77
CA LEU A 25 -22.24 11.85 34.12
C LEU A 25 -21.93 10.64 33.26
N GLN A 26 -22.13 10.77 31.95
CA GLN A 26 -21.36 9.99 31.00
C GLN A 26 -19.92 10.45 31.15
N ILE A 27 -19.18 9.71 31.99
CA ILE A 27 -17.73 9.68 31.90
C ILE A 27 -17.43 9.02 30.56
N GLU A 28 -17.31 9.85 29.52
CA GLU A 28 -16.63 9.47 28.28
C GLU A 28 -15.17 9.20 28.63
N GLY A 29 -14.92 7.99 29.13
CA GLY A 29 -13.58 7.47 29.29
C GLY A 29 -12.97 7.44 27.90
N SER A 30 -12.08 8.40 27.63
CA SER A 30 -11.36 8.53 26.36
C SER A 30 -10.38 7.35 26.20
N SER A 31 -10.96 6.20 25.88
CA SER A 31 -10.27 5.18 25.12
C SER A 31 -9.92 5.82 23.78
N SER A 32 -8.62 5.93 23.50
CA SER A 32 -8.08 6.48 22.26
C SER A 32 -8.33 5.51 21.10
N ALA A 33 -9.61 5.26 20.78
CA ALA A 33 -10.02 4.48 19.62
C ALA A 33 -9.43 5.12 18.36
N SER A 34 -8.79 4.32 17.50
CA SER A 34 -8.22 4.85 16.28
C SER A 34 -9.28 5.54 15.41
N ASN A 35 -8.88 6.68 14.84
CA ASN A 35 -9.63 7.42 13.84
C ASN A 35 -9.86 6.60 12.55
N TYR A 36 -9.13 5.48 12.36
CA TYR A 36 -9.21 4.63 11.18
C TYR A 36 -9.39 3.15 11.49
N LEU A 37 -10.19 2.50 10.64
CA LEU A 37 -10.14 1.08 10.36
C LEU A 37 -9.21 0.87 9.15
N ILE A 38 -8.24 -0.02 9.28
CA ILE A 38 -7.28 -0.40 8.24
C ILE A 38 -7.53 -1.86 7.88
N GLY A 39 -7.55 -2.18 6.58
CA GLY A 39 -7.71 -3.54 6.08
C GLY A 39 -6.81 -3.80 4.89
N LEU A 40 -6.08 -4.92 4.90
CA LEU A 40 -5.04 -5.24 3.91
C LEU A 40 -5.25 -6.63 3.30
N GLY A 41 -4.91 -6.80 2.02
CA GLY A 41 -5.06 -8.06 1.28
C GLY A 41 -4.03 -8.25 0.18
N SER A 42 -3.73 -9.49 -0.20
CA SER A 42 -2.71 -9.83 -1.21
C SER A 42 -3.08 -11.13 -1.94
N TYR A 43 -3.48 -11.02 -3.21
CA TYR A 43 -3.89 -12.15 -4.04
C TYR A 43 -3.03 -12.30 -5.31
N ASP A 44 -3.02 -13.48 -5.89
CA ASP A 44 -2.27 -13.81 -7.12
C ASP A 44 -2.98 -13.27 -8.38
N ILE A 45 -2.22 -12.63 -9.27
CA ILE A 45 -2.68 -12.15 -10.60
C ILE A 45 -1.79 -12.68 -11.74
N THR A 46 -1.03 -13.75 -11.50
CA THR A 46 -0.15 -14.35 -12.51
C THR A 46 -0.96 -14.94 -13.66
N GLY A 47 -0.87 -14.30 -14.84
CA GLY A 47 -1.47 -14.75 -16.09
C GLY A 47 -0.77 -15.95 -16.74
N PRO A 48 -1.08 -16.24 -18.01
CA PRO A 48 -0.53 -17.38 -18.74
C PRO A 48 1.00 -17.33 -18.81
N ALA A 49 1.65 -18.40 -18.37
CA ALA A 49 3.11 -18.50 -18.29
C ALA A 49 3.77 -19.04 -19.58
N ALA A 50 2.99 -19.27 -20.63
CA ALA A 50 3.41 -19.74 -21.94
C ALA A 50 2.57 -19.03 -23.02
N ASP A 51 3.11 -18.93 -24.24
CA ASP A 51 2.41 -18.60 -25.48
C ASP A 51 1.61 -17.27 -25.49
N VAL A 52 1.98 -16.32 -24.62
CA VAL A 52 1.37 -14.98 -24.53
C VAL A 52 2.47 -13.92 -24.49
N ASN A 53 2.37 -12.92 -25.36
CA ASN A 53 3.32 -11.79 -25.38
C ASN A 53 3.31 -11.00 -24.08
N MET A 54 4.47 -10.47 -23.71
CA MET A 54 4.67 -9.68 -22.50
C MET A 54 4.29 -8.19 -22.74
N MET A 55 3.77 -7.53 -21.71
CA MET A 55 3.26 -6.16 -21.79
C MET A 55 4.30 -5.15 -21.30
N GLY A 56 4.69 -4.23 -22.18
CA GLY A 56 5.65 -3.17 -21.88
C GLY A 56 6.45 -2.78 -23.12
N TYR A 57 7.43 -3.59 -23.48
CA TYR A 57 8.40 -3.33 -24.55
C TYR A 57 7.88 -3.35 -26.00
N ALA A 58 6.58 -3.58 -26.21
CA ALA A 58 5.95 -3.71 -27.53
C ALA A 58 6.61 -4.76 -28.49
N ASN A 59 7.39 -5.69 -27.94
CA ASN A 59 8.17 -6.66 -28.71
C ASN A 59 7.33 -7.92 -29.03
N MET A 60 7.02 -8.13 -30.32
CA MET A 60 6.25 -9.32 -30.76
C MET A 60 7.01 -10.64 -30.57
N GLU A 61 8.33 -10.61 -30.44
CA GLU A 61 9.15 -11.79 -30.13
C GLU A 61 9.22 -12.09 -28.62
N GLN A 62 8.81 -11.15 -27.76
CA GLN A 62 8.84 -11.32 -26.31
C GLN A 62 7.58 -12.07 -25.84
N ILE A 63 7.66 -13.40 -25.87
CA ILE A 63 6.60 -14.33 -25.48
C ILE A 63 6.96 -14.94 -24.12
N ALA A 64 5.99 -15.04 -23.21
CA ALA A 64 6.18 -15.72 -21.94
C ALA A 64 6.52 -17.21 -22.14
N SER A 65 7.52 -17.72 -21.42
CA SER A 65 7.95 -19.13 -21.46
C SER A 65 8.29 -19.69 -20.07
N GLY A 66 7.81 -19.05 -19.01
CA GLY A 66 7.99 -19.48 -17.62
C GLY A 66 7.67 -18.40 -16.60
N ILE A 67 8.05 -18.63 -15.34
CA ILE A 67 7.84 -17.71 -14.22
C ILE A 67 9.14 -17.61 -13.40
N HIS A 68 9.65 -16.39 -13.23
CA HIS A 68 10.70 -16.08 -12.26
C HIS A 68 10.08 -15.91 -10.86
N PHE A 69 9.04 -15.08 -10.72
CA PHE A 69 8.16 -15.10 -9.55
C PHE A 69 6.74 -14.61 -9.86
N ARG A 70 5.78 -15.05 -9.05
CA ARG A 70 4.34 -14.75 -9.23
C ARG A 70 4.00 -13.29 -8.93
N LEU A 71 3.05 -12.77 -9.70
CA LEU A 71 2.53 -11.41 -9.66
C LEU A 71 1.41 -11.29 -8.61
N ARG A 72 1.35 -10.18 -7.86
CA ARG A 72 0.30 -9.91 -6.85
C ARG A 72 -0.52 -8.65 -7.11
N ALA A 73 -1.82 -8.72 -6.80
CA ALA A 73 -2.62 -7.56 -6.46
C ALA A 73 -2.57 -7.36 -4.94
N ARG A 74 -2.09 -6.20 -4.49
CA ARG A 74 -1.98 -5.82 -3.08
C ARG A 74 -2.92 -4.67 -2.77
N THR A 75 -3.89 -4.90 -1.91
CA THR A 75 -4.95 -3.95 -1.57
C THR A 75 -4.75 -3.35 -0.19
N PHE A 76 -4.97 -2.04 -0.10
CA PHE A 76 -4.96 -1.24 1.11
C PHE A 76 -6.30 -0.51 1.22
N ILE A 77 -7.03 -0.73 2.31
CA ILE A 77 -8.28 -0.04 2.63
C ILE A 77 -8.07 0.78 3.89
N VAL A 78 -8.44 2.06 3.81
CA VAL A 78 -8.51 2.98 4.95
C VAL A 78 -9.94 3.50 5.04
N ALA A 79 -10.56 3.36 6.21
CA ALA A 79 -11.94 3.76 6.44
C ALA A 79 -12.10 4.50 7.78
N GLU A 80 -12.95 5.51 7.83
CA GLU A 80 -13.42 6.07 9.10
C GLU A 80 -14.46 5.11 9.72
N PRO A 81 -14.44 4.85 11.05
CA PRO A 81 -15.38 3.94 11.71
C PRO A 81 -16.88 4.20 11.48
N LYS A 82 -17.25 5.43 11.09
CA LYS A 82 -18.62 5.85 10.72
C LYS A 82 -18.62 6.83 9.53
N GLY A 83 -17.73 6.65 8.56
CA GLY A 83 -17.56 7.61 7.47
C GLY A 83 -16.99 7.03 6.18
N ASN A 84 -16.27 7.88 5.43
CA ASN A 84 -15.69 7.53 4.15
C ASN A 84 -14.67 6.39 4.24
N ARG A 85 -14.53 5.65 3.14
CA ARG A 85 -13.45 4.69 2.93
C ARG A 85 -12.83 4.86 1.55
N VAL A 86 -11.54 4.60 1.44
CA VAL A 86 -10.79 4.52 0.17
C VAL A 86 -10.13 3.16 0.05
N VAL A 87 -10.02 2.68 -1.19
CA VAL A 87 -9.30 1.46 -1.57
C VAL A 87 -8.21 1.85 -2.55
N PHE A 88 -6.98 1.43 -2.30
CA PHE A 88 -5.91 1.44 -3.29
C PHE A 88 -5.44 0.02 -3.56
N VAL A 89 -5.41 -0.36 -4.84
CA VAL A 89 -4.89 -1.65 -5.31
C VAL A 89 -3.63 -1.42 -6.13
N ASN A 90 -2.50 -1.95 -5.67
CA ASN A 90 -1.25 -1.96 -6.41
C ASN A 90 -1.03 -3.33 -7.07
N LEU A 91 -0.87 -3.35 -8.39
CA LEU A 91 -0.72 -4.56 -9.20
C LEU A 91 0.74 -4.75 -9.62
N ASP A 92 1.27 -5.96 -9.46
CA ASP A 92 2.49 -6.40 -10.14
C ASP A 92 2.22 -6.58 -11.65
N ALA A 93 1.89 -5.49 -12.36
CA ALA A 93 1.53 -5.43 -13.77
C ALA A 93 2.05 -4.14 -14.43
N CYS A 94 2.05 -4.10 -15.76
CA CYS A 94 2.56 -2.96 -16.53
C CYS A 94 1.68 -1.70 -16.37
N MET A 95 0.36 -1.81 -16.39
CA MET A 95 -0.55 -0.69 -16.13
C MET A 95 -1.89 -1.14 -15.57
N ALA A 96 -2.63 -0.21 -14.97
CA ALA A 96 -4.08 -0.40 -14.76
C ALA A 96 -4.81 -0.38 -16.12
N SER A 97 -5.96 -1.05 -16.20
CA SER A 97 -6.74 -1.21 -17.44
C SER A 97 -8.17 -0.76 -17.21
N GLN A 98 -8.71 0.11 -18.07
CA GLN A 98 -10.06 0.66 -17.91
C GLN A 98 -11.13 -0.43 -17.89
N ILE A 99 -11.03 -1.46 -18.75
CA ILE A 99 -11.99 -2.58 -18.76
C ILE A 99 -11.87 -3.46 -17.52
N VAL A 100 -10.66 -3.60 -16.95
CA VAL A 100 -10.45 -4.27 -15.66
C VAL A 100 -11.12 -3.46 -14.55
N THR A 101 -10.90 -2.15 -14.48
CA THR A 101 -11.53 -1.27 -13.47
C THR A 101 -13.06 -1.32 -13.57
N ILE A 102 -13.64 -1.23 -14.78
CA ILE A 102 -15.08 -1.35 -14.99
C ILE A 102 -15.61 -2.71 -14.48
N LYS A 103 -14.95 -3.82 -14.83
CA LYS A 103 -15.41 -5.15 -14.43
C LYS A 103 -15.23 -5.42 -12.93
N VAL A 104 -14.17 -4.90 -12.31
CA VAL A 104 -13.96 -4.93 -10.86
C VAL A 104 -15.07 -4.15 -10.14
N LEU A 105 -15.36 -2.93 -10.57
CA LEU A 105 -16.42 -2.10 -9.99
C LEU A 105 -17.81 -2.74 -10.13
N GLU A 106 -18.11 -3.36 -11.27
CA GLU A 106 -19.35 -4.12 -11.48
C GLU A 106 -19.50 -5.26 -10.43
N ARG A 107 -18.45 -6.07 -10.24
CA ARG A 107 -18.47 -7.17 -9.26
C ARG A 107 -18.53 -6.66 -7.81
N LEU A 108 -17.78 -5.60 -7.48
CA LEU A 108 -17.81 -4.99 -6.15
C LEU A 108 -19.18 -4.39 -5.83
N LYS A 109 -19.84 -3.76 -6.80
CA LYS A 109 -21.20 -3.23 -6.66
C LYS A 109 -22.21 -4.36 -6.45
N ALA A 110 -22.09 -5.47 -7.17
CA ALA A 110 -22.92 -6.65 -6.97
C ALA A 110 -22.72 -7.32 -5.60
N ARG A 111 -21.51 -7.23 -5.01
CA ARG A 111 -21.16 -7.84 -3.72
C ARG A 111 -21.43 -6.94 -2.49
N TYR A 112 -21.21 -5.63 -2.63
CA TYR A 112 -21.18 -4.67 -1.52
C TYR A 112 -22.06 -3.42 -1.74
N GLY A 113 -22.79 -3.32 -2.84
CA GLY A 113 -23.56 -2.12 -3.20
C GLY A 113 -22.65 -0.89 -3.38
N GLU A 114 -23.12 0.28 -2.96
CA GLU A 114 -22.41 1.56 -3.13
C GLU A 114 -21.21 1.78 -2.17
N VAL A 115 -20.75 0.74 -1.46
CA VAL A 115 -19.58 0.81 -0.56
C VAL A 115 -18.27 1.03 -1.33
N TYR A 116 -18.22 0.54 -2.57
CA TYR A 116 -17.06 0.66 -3.48
C TYR A 116 -17.53 1.10 -4.86
N THR A 117 -17.00 2.24 -5.31
CA THR A 117 -17.40 2.96 -6.52
C THR A 117 -16.18 3.50 -7.25
N GLU A 118 -16.37 4.01 -8.47
CA GLU A 118 -15.35 4.74 -9.24
C GLU A 118 -14.72 5.91 -8.46
N LYS A 119 -15.42 6.44 -7.46
CA LYS A 119 -14.98 7.58 -6.65
C LYS A 119 -13.95 7.21 -5.59
N ASN A 120 -13.95 5.97 -5.10
CA ASN A 120 -13.16 5.56 -3.94
C ASN A 120 -12.35 4.27 -4.11
N VAL A 121 -12.26 3.73 -5.33
CA VAL A 121 -11.39 2.60 -5.69
C VAL A 121 -10.35 3.05 -6.71
N ALA A 122 -9.09 3.17 -6.27
CA ALA A 122 -7.94 3.40 -7.13
C ALA A 122 -7.22 2.08 -7.45
N ILE A 123 -6.82 1.90 -8.70
CA ILE A 123 -6.07 0.72 -9.17
C ILE A 123 -4.85 1.24 -9.95
N SER A 124 -3.65 0.77 -9.61
CA SER A 124 -2.40 1.17 -10.25
C SER A 124 -1.51 -0.04 -10.54
N GLY A 125 -0.69 0.03 -11.59
CA GLY A 125 0.37 -0.94 -11.87
C GLY A 125 1.73 -0.44 -11.37
N ILE A 126 2.60 -1.36 -10.96
CA ILE A 126 4.01 -1.04 -10.67
C ILE A 126 4.85 -0.74 -11.91
N HIS A 127 4.29 -0.87 -13.11
CA HIS A 127 4.98 -0.72 -14.38
C HIS A 127 6.14 -1.72 -14.59
N THR A 128 5.91 -2.99 -14.23
CA THR A 128 6.75 -4.12 -14.70
C THR A 128 6.48 -4.38 -16.17
N HIS A 129 7.55 -4.46 -16.97
CA HIS A 129 7.50 -4.85 -18.39
C HIS A 129 7.54 -6.38 -18.58
N ALA A 130 7.58 -7.15 -17.48
CA ALA A 130 7.71 -8.61 -17.45
C ALA A 130 6.43 -9.35 -16.99
N GLY A 131 5.25 -8.80 -17.29
CA GLY A 131 3.95 -9.47 -17.10
C GLY A 131 3.25 -9.79 -18.43
N PRO A 132 2.37 -10.82 -18.49
CA PRO A 132 1.66 -11.20 -19.72
C PRO A 132 0.62 -10.15 -20.15
N GLY A 133 0.47 -9.96 -21.46
CA GLY A 133 -0.39 -8.94 -22.08
C GLY A 133 -1.86 -9.35 -22.30
N GLY A 134 -2.51 -8.64 -23.22
CA GLY A 134 -3.88 -8.93 -23.69
C GLY A 134 -5.03 -8.55 -22.75
N TYR A 135 -4.79 -7.79 -21.66
CA TYR A 135 -5.82 -7.39 -20.66
C TYR A 135 -6.34 -5.95 -20.82
N LEU A 136 -6.03 -5.28 -21.94
CA LEU A 136 -6.39 -3.90 -22.27
C LEU A 136 -7.44 -3.88 -23.41
N GLN A 137 -8.31 -2.86 -23.45
CA GLN A 137 -9.42 -2.83 -24.42
C GLN A 137 -9.11 -2.09 -25.74
N TYR A 138 -8.12 -1.21 -25.76
CA TYR A 138 -7.84 -0.35 -26.91
C TYR A 138 -6.84 -1.01 -27.85
N VAL A 139 -7.13 -0.96 -29.16
CA VAL A 139 -6.37 -1.62 -30.24
C VAL A 139 -4.86 -1.42 -30.09
N VAL A 140 -4.41 -0.17 -29.88
CA VAL A 140 -2.99 0.20 -29.72
C VAL A 140 -2.23 -0.62 -28.68
N TYR A 141 -2.88 -1.12 -27.63
CA TYR A 141 -2.26 -1.94 -26.59
C TYR A 141 -2.38 -3.45 -26.81
N ILE A 142 -3.25 -3.89 -27.74
CA ILE A 142 -3.47 -5.32 -28.02
C ILE A 142 -2.85 -5.82 -29.32
N VAL A 143 -2.39 -4.94 -30.22
CA VAL A 143 -1.65 -5.34 -31.44
C VAL A 143 -0.46 -6.26 -31.07
N THR A 144 0.32 -5.85 -30.08
CA THR A 144 1.54 -6.57 -29.63
C THR A 144 1.26 -7.82 -28.80
N SER A 145 0.01 -8.03 -28.38
CA SER A 145 -0.46 -9.28 -27.77
C SER A 145 -1.43 -10.06 -28.67
N LEU A 146 -1.42 -9.74 -29.97
CA LEU A 146 -2.19 -10.38 -31.04
C LEU A 146 -3.72 -10.44 -30.77
N GLY A 147 -4.22 -9.56 -29.91
CA GLY A 147 -5.62 -9.51 -29.48
C GLY A 147 -5.82 -9.51 -27.96
N PHE A 148 -7.03 -9.88 -27.55
CA PHE A 148 -7.45 -9.86 -26.14
C PHE A 148 -7.32 -11.24 -25.50
N VAL A 149 -6.37 -11.38 -24.57
CA VAL A 149 -6.08 -12.65 -23.89
C VAL A 149 -6.97 -12.78 -22.66
N ARG A 150 -8.08 -13.50 -22.83
CA ARG A 150 -9.13 -13.62 -21.82
C ARG A 150 -8.62 -14.12 -20.46
N GLN A 151 -7.66 -15.05 -20.46
CA GLN A 151 -7.05 -15.60 -19.24
C GLN A 151 -6.29 -14.53 -18.43
N SER A 152 -5.52 -13.66 -19.09
CA SER A 152 -4.84 -12.52 -18.45
C SER A 152 -5.84 -11.55 -17.84
N PHE A 153 -6.91 -11.23 -18.57
CA PHE A 153 -7.96 -10.35 -18.08
C PHE A 153 -8.68 -10.92 -16.85
N ASP A 154 -9.17 -12.16 -16.93
CA ASP A 154 -9.96 -12.75 -15.85
C ASP A 154 -9.15 -12.95 -14.57
N VAL A 155 -7.88 -13.39 -14.65
CA VAL A 155 -7.06 -13.57 -13.43
C VAL A 155 -6.74 -12.24 -12.75
N ILE A 156 -6.55 -11.16 -13.51
CA ILE A 156 -6.33 -9.81 -12.96
C ILE A 156 -7.62 -9.31 -12.27
N VAL A 157 -8.78 -9.42 -12.91
CA VAL A 157 -10.08 -9.03 -12.30
C VAL A 157 -10.37 -9.86 -11.04
N ASP A 158 -10.18 -11.18 -11.11
CA ASP A 158 -10.38 -12.11 -10.00
C ASP A 158 -9.45 -11.80 -8.82
N GLY A 159 -8.16 -11.59 -9.08
CA GLY A 159 -7.18 -11.32 -8.02
C GLY A 159 -7.37 -9.95 -7.39
N ILE A 160 -7.78 -8.94 -8.16
CA ILE A 160 -8.19 -7.65 -7.62
C ILE A 160 -9.38 -7.83 -6.69
N GLU A 161 -10.48 -8.43 -7.17
CA GLU A 161 -11.68 -8.65 -6.34
C GLU A 161 -11.35 -9.40 -5.05
N LYS A 162 -10.60 -10.51 -5.14
CA LYS A 162 -10.23 -11.33 -3.98
C LYS A 162 -9.29 -10.61 -3.01
N SER A 163 -8.38 -9.76 -3.50
CA SER A 163 -7.53 -8.93 -2.62
C SER A 163 -8.34 -7.84 -1.90
N ILE A 164 -9.39 -7.29 -2.53
CA ILE A 164 -10.31 -6.33 -1.90
C ILE A 164 -11.22 -7.02 -0.88
N ILE A 165 -11.71 -8.23 -1.16
CA ILE A 165 -12.46 -9.06 -0.20
C ILE A 165 -11.60 -9.33 1.05
N GLN A 166 -10.38 -9.85 0.87
CA GLN A 166 -9.43 -10.08 1.98
C GLN A 166 -9.20 -8.82 2.81
N ALA A 167 -9.03 -7.66 2.16
CA ALA A 167 -8.80 -6.40 2.84
C ALA A 167 -10.05 -5.89 3.59
N HIS A 168 -11.24 -6.05 3.01
CA HIS A 168 -12.52 -5.70 3.64
C HIS A 168 -12.78 -6.55 4.89
N GLU A 169 -12.59 -7.87 4.79
CA GLU A 169 -12.80 -8.83 5.87
C GLU A 169 -11.76 -8.67 7.01
N ASN A 170 -10.63 -8.01 6.74
CA ASN A 170 -9.59 -7.69 7.73
C ASN A 170 -9.59 -6.22 8.20
N LEU A 171 -10.67 -5.45 8.00
CA LEU A 171 -10.80 -4.09 8.54
C LEU A 171 -10.77 -4.07 10.08
N ARG A 172 -9.71 -3.50 10.65
CA ARG A 172 -9.45 -3.45 12.11
C ARG A 172 -9.00 -2.05 12.56
N PRO A 173 -9.25 -1.64 13.82
CA PRO A 173 -8.71 -0.40 14.36
C PRO A 173 -7.18 -0.32 14.23
N GLY A 174 -6.67 0.76 13.66
CA GLY A 174 -5.24 0.93 13.47
C GLY A 174 -4.84 2.34 13.06
N SER A 175 -3.59 2.70 13.32
CA SER A 175 -3.01 4.00 13.01
C SER A 175 -2.13 3.95 11.75
N ILE A 176 -2.00 5.12 11.11
CA ILE A 176 -1.24 5.31 9.88
C ILE A 176 -0.10 6.28 10.18
N LEU A 177 1.12 5.91 9.81
CA LEU A 177 2.31 6.75 9.96
C LEU A 177 2.93 7.03 8.59
N ILE A 178 3.56 8.19 8.43
CA ILE A 178 4.29 8.57 7.22
C ILE A 178 5.77 8.76 7.53
N ASN A 179 6.61 8.56 6.52
CA ASN A 179 8.02 8.96 6.52
C ASN A 179 8.50 9.21 5.09
N LYS A 180 9.55 10.00 4.90
CA LYS A 180 10.09 10.37 3.58
C LYS A 180 11.61 10.48 3.62
N GLY A 181 12.30 10.09 2.54
CA GLY A 181 13.75 10.28 2.46
C GLY A 181 14.37 9.96 1.10
N GLU A 182 15.54 10.55 0.88
CA GLU A 182 16.30 10.46 -0.36
C GLU A 182 16.85 9.04 -0.61
N LEU A 183 16.63 8.51 -1.81
CA LEU A 183 17.13 7.24 -2.34
C LEU A 183 17.93 7.50 -3.62
N LEU A 184 19.24 7.33 -3.52
CA LEU A 184 20.18 7.49 -4.63
C LEU A 184 20.45 6.18 -5.36
N ASP A 185 21.02 6.29 -6.56
CA ASP A 185 21.50 5.20 -7.41
C ASP A 185 20.46 4.12 -7.78
N ALA A 186 19.17 4.42 -7.62
CA ALA A 186 18.06 3.52 -7.92
C ALA A 186 17.22 3.99 -9.13
N GLY A 187 17.78 4.90 -9.95
CA GLY A 187 17.18 5.41 -11.18
C GLY A 187 17.95 6.59 -11.77
N ILE A 188 17.82 6.86 -13.06
CA ILE A 188 18.45 7.95 -13.81
C ILE A 188 17.54 8.43 -14.95
N ASN A 189 17.74 9.66 -15.43
CA ASN A 189 16.93 10.21 -16.51
C ASN A 189 17.34 9.65 -17.90
N ARG A 190 16.38 9.04 -18.64
CA ARG A 190 16.58 8.48 -19.99
C ARG A 190 16.35 9.47 -21.15
N SER A 191 15.82 10.67 -20.85
CA SER A 191 15.55 11.74 -21.81
C SER A 191 16.09 13.10 -21.32
N PRO A 192 17.37 13.20 -20.89
CA PRO A 192 17.87 14.38 -20.17
C PRO A 192 17.89 15.65 -21.01
N SER A 193 17.98 15.55 -22.34
CA SER A 193 17.83 16.67 -23.27
C SER A 193 16.43 17.29 -23.20
N ALA A 194 15.37 16.46 -23.12
CA ALA A 194 14.00 16.94 -22.94
C ALA A 194 13.82 17.61 -21.58
N TYR A 195 14.39 17.05 -20.50
CA TYR A 195 14.37 17.71 -19.18
C TYR A 195 15.02 19.11 -19.22
N LEU A 196 16.13 19.29 -19.96
CA LEU A 196 16.81 20.58 -20.07
C LEU A 196 15.98 21.68 -20.76
N ASN A 197 14.95 21.33 -21.53
CA ASN A 197 14.02 22.30 -22.13
C ASN A 197 13.08 22.94 -21.10
N ASN A 198 12.93 22.37 -19.90
CA ASN A 198 12.17 22.99 -18.81
C ASN A 198 12.81 24.33 -18.39
N PRO A 199 12.03 25.35 -17.97
CA PRO A 199 12.55 26.66 -17.60
C PRO A 199 13.66 26.60 -16.55
N ALA A 200 14.73 27.37 -16.72
CA ALA A 200 15.91 27.30 -15.85
C ALA A 200 15.60 27.66 -14.38
N ASN A 201 14.67 28.61 -14.15
CA ASN A 201 14.16 29.01 -12.84
C ASN A 201 13.19 27.98 -12.21
N GLU A 202 12.72 27.01 -12.97
CA GLU A 202 12.01 25.84 -12.47
C GLU A 202 12.99 24.72 -12.14
N ARG A 203 13.89 24.38 -13.06
CA ARG A 203 14.93 23.37 -12.83
C ARG A 203 15.78 23.68 -11.60
N SER A 204 16.06 24.96 -11.32
CA SER A 204 16.81 25.38 -10.12
C SER A 204 16.09 25.14 -8.78
N LYS A 205 14.81 24.74 -8.78
CA LYS A 205 14.08 24.31 -7.58
C LYS A 205 14.41 22.86 -7.17
N TYR A 206 14.96 22.06 -8.08
CA TYR A 206 15.17 20.62 -7.92
C TYR A 206 16.67 20.28 -7.92
N LYS A 207 17.07 19.41 -6.99
CA LYS A 207 18.46 18.94 -6.82
C LYS A 207 18.92 17.96 -7.92
N TYR A 208 17.95 17.34 -8.61
CA TYR A 208 18.15 16.27 -9.59
C TYR A 208 17.21 16.47 -10.79
N ASN A 209 17.45 15.73 -11.87
CA ASN A 209 16.58 15.68 -13.06
C ASN A 209 15.59 14.50 -13.04
N VAL A 210 15.45 13.81 -11.91
CA VAL A 210 14.50 12.72 -11.64
C VAL A 210 14.28 12.66 -10.12
N ASP A 211 13.07 12.31 -9.67
CA ASP A 211 12.72 12.37 -8.26
C ASP A 211 13.40 11.29 -7.42
N LYS A 212 14.23 11.72 -6.47
CA LYS A 212 14.97 10.83 -5.55
C LYS A 212 14.29 10.65 -4.20
N ASP A 213 13.07 11.15 -4.03
CA ASP A 213 12.30 11.02 -2.82
C ASP A 213 11.50 9.70 -2.77
N MET A 214 11.84 8.81 -1.84
CA MET A 214 10.93 7.72 -1.46
C MET A 214 10.00 8.21 -0.34
N THR A 215 8.68 8.04 -0.53
CA THR A 215 7.67 8.30 0.50
C THR A 215 7.06 6.99 0.96
N LEU A 216 7.04 6.75 2.28
CA LEU A 216 6.53 5.53 2.90
C LEU A 216 5.33 5.84 3.78
N ILE A 217 4.27 5.05 3.63
CA ILE A 217 3.18 4.94 4.61
C ILE A 217 3.28 3.57 5.31
N LYS A 218 3.19 3.60 6.64
CA LYS A 218 3.24 2.45 7.55
C LYS A 218 1.88 2.26 8.21
N PHE A 219 1.34 1.05 8.10
CA PHE A 219 0.04 0.68 8.68
C PHE A 219 0.25 -0.13 9.97
N VAL A 220 -0.39 0.28 11.06
CA VAL A 220 -0.20 -0.30 12.40
C VAL A 220 -1.56 -0.62 13.04
N ASP A 221 -1.90 -1.90 13.13
CA ASP A 221 -3.04 -2.43 13.87
C ASP A 221 -2.85 -2.21 15.39
N GLU A 222 -3.92 -1.82 16.10
CA GLU A 222 -3.85 -1.52 17.54
C GLU A 222 -3.44 -2.72 18.41
N GLU A 223 -3.82 -3.93 18.00
CA GLU A 223 -3.58 -5.17 18.74
C GLU A 223 -2.25 -5.83 18.35
N TRP A 224 -2.00 -5.93 17.04
CA TRP A 224 -0.93 -6.73 16.43
C TRP A 224 0.32 -5.93 16.05
N GLY A 225 0.27 -4.60 16.06
CA GLY A 225 1.37 -3.74 15.66
C GLY A 225 1.44 -3.56 14.13
N PRO A 226 2.64 -3.41 13.53
CA PRO A 226 2.74 -3.15 12.10
C PRO A 226 2.17 -4.28 11.24
N ILE A 227 1.31 -3.92 10.28
CA ILE A 227 0.62 -4.86 9.37
C ILE A 227 0.88 -4.58 7.88
N GLY A 228 1.44 -3.44 7.52
CA GLY A 228 1.80 -3.20 6.12
C GLY A 228 2.65 -1.97 5.87
N SER A 229 3.15 -1.89 4.64
CA SER A 229 3.93 -0.77 4.11
C SER A 229 3.52 -0.44 2.68
N PHE A 230 3.53 0.84 2.33
CA PHE A 230 3.19 1.33 1.01
C PHE A 230 4.21 2.41 0.65
N ASN A 231 4.95 2.17 -0.43
CA ASN A 231 6.18 2.90 -0.75
C ASN A 231 6.05 3.51 -2.15
N TRP A 232 6.06 4.83 -2.26
CA TRP A 232 6.11 5.56 -3.53
C TRP A 232 7.55 5.92 -3.88
N PHE A 233 7.99 5.61 -5.10
CA PHE A 233 9.30 6.01 -5.64
C PHE A 233 9.31 5.91 -7.17
N ALA A 234 9.90 6.88 -7.88
CA ALA A 234 10.00 6.87 -9.35
C ALA A 234 11.11 5.90 -9.82
N THR A 235 10.74 4.85 -10.57
CA THR A 235 11.67 3.98 -11.31
C THR A 235 10.91 3.13 -12.31
N HIS A 236 11.27 3.06 -13.59
CA HIS A 236 10.69 2.03 -14.46
C HIS A 236 10.92 0.60 -13.93
N GLY A 237 9.96 -0.31 -14.17
CA GLY A 237 10.11 -1.74 -13.94
C GLY A 237 10.63 -2.45 -15.19
N THR A 238 11.88 -2.15 -15.55
CA THR A 238 12.58 -2.62 -16.75
C THR A 238 13.94 -3.25 -16.43
N SER A 239 14.12 -3.78 -15.22
CA SER A 239 15.34 -4.49 -14.84
C SER A 239 15.43 -5.87 -15.51
N MET A 240 14.28 -6.47 -15.81
CA MET A 240 14.09 -7.59 -16.73
C MET A 240 13.95 -7.04 -18.16
N SER A 241 14.84 -7.44 -19.06
CA SER A 241 14.99 -6.85 -20.40
C SER A 241 13.87 -7.20 -21.39
N ARG A 242 13.88 -6.58 -22.59
CA ARG A 242 13.03 -6.98 -23.73
C ARG A 242 13.31 -8.37 -24.30
N THR A 243 14.34 -9.05 -23.81
CA THR A 243 14.72 -10.45 -24.14
C THR A 243 14.37 -11.46 -23.04
N ASN A 244 13.92 -11.00 -21.86
CA ASN A 244 13.35 -11.87 -20.83
C ASN A 244 12.05 -12.53 -21.33
N SER A 245 11.87 -13.82 -21.05
CA SER A 245 10.62 -14.57 -21.28
C SER A 245 9.94 -15.05 -19.99
N LEU A 246 10.50 -14.78 -18.81
CA LEU A 246 9.98 -15.26 -17.52
C LEU A 246 9.10 -14.20 -16.84
N ILE A 247 7.90 -14.58 -16.41
CA ILE A 247 7.01 -13.69 -15.66
C ILE A 247 7.70 -13.21 -14.37
N SER A 248 7.73 -11.89 -14.17
CA SER A 248 8.44 -11.23 -13.08
C SER A 248 7.72 -9.94 -12.68
N GLY A 249 7.66 -9.68 -11.37
CA GLY A 249 7.24 -8.37 -10.84
C GLY A 249 8.32 -7.28 -10.96
N ASP A 250 9.45 -7.58 -11.61
CA ASP A 250 10.59 -6.67 -11.79
C ASP A 250 11.12 -6.11 -10.45
N ASN A 251 11.86 -4.99 -10.47
CA ASN A 251 12.53 -4.44 -9.30
C ASN A 251 11.57 -4.03 -8.17
N LYS A 252 10.36 -3.52 -8.49
CA LYS A 252 9.34 -3.15 -7.50
C LYS A 252 8.62 -4.36 -6.89
N GLY A 253 8.30 -5.39 -7.68
CA GLY A 253 7.76 -6.65 -7.18
C GLY A 253 8.80 -7.41 -6.35
N ALA A 254 10.08 -7.34 -6.71
CA ALA A 254 11.19 -7.86 -5.92
C ALA A 254 11.33 -7.10 -4.58
N ALA A 255 11.28 -5.76 -4.60
CA ALA A 255 11.30 -4.94 -3.38
C ALA A 255 10.13 -5.26 -2.44
N ALA A 256 8.91 -5.39 -2.99
CA ALA A 256 7.72 -5.81 -2.24
C ALA A 256 7.92 -7.18 -1.58
N ARG A 257 8.40 -8.17 -2.33
CA ARG A 257 8.71 -9.51 -1.83
C ARG A 257 9.80 -9.47 -0.74
N PHE A 258 10.88 -8.72 -0.93
CA PHE A 258 11.94 -8.59 0.07
C PHE A 258 11.40 -7.97 1.37
N MET A 259 10.51 -6.98 1.30
CA MET A 259 9.88 -6.35 2.46
C MET A 259 8.90 -7.31 3.18
N GLU A 260 8.10 -8.06 2.42
CA GLU A 260 7.20 -9.08 2.97
C GLU A 260 7.98 -10.25 3.63
N ASP A 261 9.05 -10.73 3.00
CA ASP A 261 9.86 -11.84 3.51
C ASP A 261 10.75 -11.42 4.69
N TRP A 262 11.29 -10.19 4.68
CA TRP A 262 11.95 -9.57 5.85
C TRP A 262 11.01 -9.50 7.05
N PHE A 263 9.80 -8.94 6.88
CA PHE A 263 8.88 -8.76 8.01
C PHE A 263 8.43 -10.11 8.61
N LYS A 264 8.26 -11.14 7.78
CA LYS A 264 8.03 -12.53 8.25
C LYS A 264 9.21 -13.02 9.09
N GLN A 265 10.44 -12.93 8.58
CA GLN A 265 11.65 -13.40 9.26
C GLN A 265 11.87 -12.67 10.59
N THR A 266 11.80 -11.34 10.60
CA THR A 266 11.95 -10.53 11.82
C THR A 266 10.81 -10.76 12.82
N SER A 267 9.59 -11.03 12.36
CA SER A 267 8.50 -11.48 13.25
C SER A 267 8.84 -12.83 13.91
N PHE A 268 9.34 -13.80 13.14
CA PHE A 268 9.71 -15.12 13.67
C PHE A 268 10.89 -15.07 14.64
N THR A 269 11.92 -14.25 14.38
CA THR A 269 13.03 -14.08 15.34
C THR A 269 12.58 -13.36 16.59
N ALA A 270 11.74 -12.32 16.48
CA ALA A 270 11.18 -11.64 17.65
C ALA A 270 10.30 -12.56 18.50
N ASP A 271 9.45 -13.41 17.88
CA ASP A 271 8.68 -14.42 18.60
C ASP A 271 9.58 -15.50 19.23
N TYR A 272 10.66 -15.91 18.55
CA TYR A 272 11.62 -16.89 19.05
C TYR A 272 12.47 -16.37 20.22
N ASP A 273 13.08 -15.18 20.11
CA ASP A 273 13.90 -14.58 21.18
C ASP A 273 13.09 -14.38 22.47
N SER A 274 11.81 -14.03 22.33
CA SER A 274 10.87 -13.91 23.45
C SER A 274 10.29 -15.25 23.93
N LEU A 275 10.60 -16.38 23.28
CA LEU A 275 10.45 -17.74 23.82
C LEU A 275 11.76 -18.21 24.47
N SER A 276 12.92 -17.91 23.88
CA SER A 276 14.25 -18.35 24.32
C SER A 276 14.85 -17.44 25.40
N PHE A 277 14.22 -17.40 26.57
CA PHE A 277 14.86 -16.88 27.78
C PHE A 277 16.03 -17.81 28.19
N ASN A 278 17.25 -17.41 27.82
CA ASN A 278 18.55 -18.03 28.12
C ASN A 278 18.80 -19.47 27.60
N SER A 279 19.59 -19.59 26.54
CA SER A 279 20.34 -20.81 26.21
C SER A 279 21.76 -20.51 25.70
N SER A 280 22.52 -19.71 26.45
CA SER A 280 23.89 -19.28 26.11
C SER A 280 24.90 -19.39 27.28
N VAL A 281 24.71 -20.36 28.18
CA VAL A 281 25.73 -20.76 29.17
C VAL A 281 25.88 -22.28 29.18
N SER A 282 27.12 -22.76 29.09
CA SER A 282 27.46 -24.17 29.29
C SER A 282 27.30 -24.54 30.77
N GLY A 283 26.21 -25.22 31.13
CA GLY A 283 25.94 -25.61 32.51
C GLY A 283 24.59 -26.28 32.72
N ARG A 284 24.59 -27.39 33.45
CA ARG A 284 23.45 -28.25 33.81
C ARG A 284 22.14 -27.50 34.11
N ILE A 285 21.02 -28.00 33.56
CA ILE A 285 19.65 -27.55 33.82
C ILE A 285 19.39 -27.36 35.33
N PRO A 286 19.13 -26.14 35.83
CA PRO A 286 18.77 -25.91 37.22
C PRO A 286 17.35 -26.44 37.50
N ARG A 287 17.24 -27.46 38.36
CA ARG A 287 15.94 -27.92 38.86
C ARG A 287 15.29 -26.82 39.71
N ARG A 288 14.13 -26.32 39.26
CA ARG A 288 13.07 -25.65 40.06
C ARG A 288 13.60 -24.68 41.15
N VAL A 289 13.92 -23.45 40.78
CA VAL A 289 14.29 -22.39 41.73
C VAL A 289 13.06 -21.94 42.54
N SER A 290 12.79 -22.61 43.65
CA SER A 290 11.70 -22.30 44.59
C SER A 290 12.22 -22.06 46.02
N SER A 291 13.29 -21.25 46.15
CA SER A 291 13.96 -20.97 47.44
C SER A 291 14.87 -19.72 47.44
N ILE A 292 14.36 -18.55 47.03
CA ILE A 292 15.11 -17.27 47.11
C ILE A 292 14.78 -16.44 48.38
N ILE A 293 13.65 -16.73 49.05
CA ILE A 293 13.28 -16.08 50.33
C ILE A 293 13.26 -17.16 51.42
N PRO A 294 14.25 -17.23 52.33
CA PRO A 294 14.33 -18.27 53.37
C PRO A 294 13.20 -18.23 54.42
N ASN A 295 12.39 -17.17 54.44
CA ASN A 295 11.33 -17.00 55.44
C ASN A 295 10.20 -16.08 54.93
N PHE A 296 9.41 -16.56 53.96
CA PHE A 296 8.33 -15.79 53.30
C PHE A 296 7.34 -15.14 54.30
N HIS A 297 7.06 -15.81 55.42
CA HIS A 297 6.14 -15.30 56.44
C HIS A 297 6.69 -14.10 57.22
N LYS A 298 8.01 -13.99 57.43
CA LYS A 298 8.60 -12.99 58.35
C LYS A 298 8.67 -11.57 57.78
N LYS A 299 8.64 -11.40 56.45
CA LYS A 299 8.65 -10.09 55.77
C LYS A 299 7.37 -9.78 54.96
N ARG A 300 6.34 -10.62 55.04
CA ARG A 300 5.11 -10.46 54.23
C ARG A 300 4.42 -9.10 54.41
N LYS A 301 4.46 -8.51 55.61
CA LYS A 301 3.86 -7.19 55.88
C LYS A 301 4.67 -6.05 55.27
N GLU A 302 5.98 -5.98 55.56
CA GLU A 302 6.89 -5.00 54.94
C GLU A 302 6.80 -5.01 53.41
N LEU A 303 6.79 -6.20 52.80
CA LEU A 303 6.72 -6.35 51.34
C LEU A 303 5.38 -5.89 50.74
N MET A 304 4.26 -6.05 51.47
CA MET A 304 2.96 -5.53 51.05
C MET A 304 2.84 -4.01 51.25
N GLU A 305 3.39 -3.47 52.34
CA GLU A 305 3.43 -2.02 52.59
C GLU A 305 4.34 -1.31 51.59
N LEU A 306 5.49 -1.90 51.27
CA LEU A 306 6.37 -1.44 50.20
C LEU A 306 5.67 -1.53 48.82
N ALA A 307 5.01 -2.64 48.51
CA ALA A 307 4.25 -2.78 47.25
C ALA A 307 3.12 -1.73 47.12
N ALA A 308 2.40 -1.44 48.21
CA ALA A 308 1.35 -0.42 48.26
C ALA A 308 1.88 1.02 48.16
N SER A 309 3.17 1.25 48.44
CA SER A 309 3.79 2.58 48.33
C SER A 309 4.02 3.01 46.87
N PHE A 310 4.09 2.07 45.92
CA PHE A 310 4.19 2.37 44.50
C PHE A 310 2.83 2.82 43.94
N LYS A 311 2.68 4.13 43.69
CA LYS A 311 1.52 4.65 42.95
C LYS A 311 1.49 4.03 41.55
N SER A 312 0.37 3.40 41.18
CA SER A 312 0.15 2.97 39.80
C SER A 312 0.24 4.19 38.89
N SER A 313 1.10 4.11 37.88
CA SER A 313 0.96 4.97 36.71
C SER A 313 -0.34 4.64 35.97
N GLN A 314 -0.87 5.60 35.23
CA GLN A 314 -1.90 5.33 34.21
C GLN A 314 -1.24 4.48 33.13
N GLY A 315 -1.51 3.18 33.13
CA GLY A 315 -0.90 2.23 32.20
C GLY A 315 -1.36 2.51 30.77
N ARG A 316 -0.42 2.73 29.85
CA ARG A 316 -0.74 2.75 28.42
C ARG A 316 -1.19 1.34 27.99
N PRO A 317 -2.19 1.22 27.10
CA PRO A 317 -2.49 -0.05 26.44
C PRO A 317 -1.22 -0.61 25.81
N VAL A 318 -0.84 -1.83 26.20
CA VAL A 318 0.36 -2.50 25.68
C VAL A 318 -0.07 -3.42 24.55
N THR A 319 0.58 -3.32 23.38
CA THR A 319 0.28 -4.18 22.23
C THR A 319 0.40 -5.66 22.58
N ARG A 320 -0.43 -6.52 21.97
CA ARG A 320 -0.68 -7.89 22.48
C ARG A 320 0.59 -8.75 22.53
N LEU A 321 1.56 -8.45 21.64
CA LEU A 321 2.92 -8.99 21.58
C LEU A 321 3.66 -8.97 22.93
N LEU A 322 3.43 -7.94 23.76
CA LEU A 322 4.12 -7.73 25.04
C LEU A 322 3.33 -8.29 26.26
N SER A 323 2.17 -8.94 26.02
CA SER A 323 1.29 -9.41 27.10
C SER A 323 1.71 -10.78 27.66
N VAL A 324 1.73 -10.90 28.99
CA VAL A 324 2.15 -12.13 29.71
C VAL A 324 1.23 -13.34 29.42
N ALA A 325 0.04 -13.12 28.86
CA ALA A 325 -0.96 -14.13 28.51
C ALA A 325 -0.58 -15.06 27.33
N ARG A 326 0.66 -14.98 26.81
CA ARG A 326 1.15 -15.73 25.63
C ARG A 326 1.30 -17.24 25.84
N ARG A 327 1.61 -17.68 27.07
CA ARG A 327 2.29 -18.97 27.35
C ARG A 327 1.50 -20.29 27.13
N VAL A 328 0.27 -20.28 26.58
CA VAL A 328 -0.59 -21.50 26.51
C VAL A 328 -1.38 -21.68 25.20
N ARG A 329 -1.55 -20.67 24.33
CA ARG A 329 -2.49 -20.74 23.18
C ARG A 329 -1.94 -20.15 21.86
N ASN A 330 -0.74 -20.54 21.44
CA ASN A 330 -0.09 -19.94 20.25
C ASN A 330 -0.71 -20.35 18.90
N SER A 331 -0.83 -21.65 18.59
CA SER A 331 -1.17 -22.11 17.22
C SER A 331 -2.51 -21.57 16.70
N LEU A 332 -3.57 -21.66 17.50
CA LEU A 332 -4.90 -21.20 17.11
C LEU A 332 -5.00 -19.67 16.94
N ARG A 333 -4.16 -18.89 17.64
CA ARG A 333 -4.18 -17.41 17.59
C ARG A 333 -3.38 -16.82 16.44
N GLN A 334 -2.49 -17.60 15.83
CA GLN A 334 -1.67 -17.14 14.71
C GLN A 334 -2.48 -17.04 13.40
N ALA A 335 -3.63 -17.74 13.32
CA ALA A 335 -4.60 -17.62 12.24
C ALA A 335 -5.34 -16.26 12.23
N ASP A 336 -5.49 -15.61 13.40
CA ASP A 336 -6.18 -14.32 13.52
C ASP A 336 -5.28 -13.13 13.14
N LYS A 337 -3.95 -13.30 13.09
CA LYS A 337 -3.00 -12.22 12.78
C LYS A 337 -3.10 -11.89 11.28
N PRO A 338 -3.33 -10.62 10.88
CA PRO A 338 -3.41 -10.25 9.47
C PRO A 338 -2.05 -10.45 8.79
N GLN A 339 -2.08 -10.88 7.52
CA GLN A 339 -0.86 -11.03 6.72
C GLN A 339 -0.21 -9.66 6.51
N PHE A 340 1.12 -9.58 6.64
CA PHE A 340 1.85 -8.38 6.26
C PHE A 340 1.89 -8.21 4.74
N VAL A 341 1.51 -7.03 4.27
CA VAL A 341 1.45 -6.66 2.84
C VAL A 341 2.37 -5.47 2.57
N SER A 342 3.20 -5.55 1.52
CA SER A 342 4.06 -4.43 1.11
C SER A 342 3.91 -4.08 -0.36
N ALA A 343 3.59 -2.82 -0.67
CA ALA A 343 3.52 -2.33 -2.04
C ALA A 343 4.65 -1.34 -2.35
N PHE A 344 5.22 -1.44 -3.55
CA PHE A 344 6.14 -0.47 -4.12
C PHE A 344 5.49 0.08 -5.39
N CYS A 345 5.05 1.33 -5.31
CA CYS A 345 4.19 2.00 -6.26
C CYS A 345 4.98 3.04 -7.06
N GLN A 346 4.49 3.35 -8.26
CA GLN A 346 5.03 4.41 -9.09
C GLN A 346 4.60 5.80 -8.62
N THR A 347 5.44 6.78 -8.94
CA THR A 347 5.05 8.19 -9.09
C THR A 347 5.21 8.57 -10.58
N ASN A 348 5.88 9.68 -10.85
CA ASN A 348 6.28 10.23 -12.14
C ASN A 348 7.52 9.52 -12.73
N CYS A 349 7.43 8.23 -13.03
CA CYS A 349 8.52 7.44 -13.63
C CYS A 349 8.62 7.54 -15.17
N GLY A 350 8.14 8.63 -15.79
CA GLY A 350 8.02 8.74 -17.25
C GLY A 350 9.36 8.74 -17.98
N ASP A 351 10.35 9.43 -17.40
CA ASP A 351 11.72 9.56 -17.88
C ASP A 351 12.77 9.01 -16.88
N ASP A 352 12.37 8.44 -15.74
CA ASP A 352 13.28 7.67 -14.85
C ASP A 352 13.33 6.18 -15.24
N THR A 353 14.51 5.73 -15.66
CA THR A 353 14.89 4.32 -15.82
C THR A 353 15.76 3.87 -14.66
N ASP A 354 15.71 2.58 -14.29
CA ASP A 354 16.61 2.02 -13.25
C ASP A 354 18.11 2.13 -13.59
N GLY A 355 18.43 2.44 -14.85
CA GLY A 355 19.79 2.70 -15.35
C GLY A 355 20.58 1.45 -15.72
N THR A 356 19.98 0.26 -15.66
CA THR A 356 20.65 -1.02 -15.91
C THR A 356 21.10 -1.16 -17.37
N MET A 357 20.34 -0.56 -18.30
CA MET A 357 20.55 -0.58 -19.75
C MET A 357 21.24 0.69 -20.32
N LEU A 358 21.32 1.80 -19.55
CA LEU A 358 21.76 3.10 -20.10
C LEU A 358 23.27 3.19 -20.35
N THR A 359 24.08 2.38 -19.65
CA THR A 359 25.53 2.34 -19.87
C THR A 359 25.86 1.32 -20.96
N CYS A 360 26.54 1.78 -22.03
CA CYS A 360 27.14 0.89 -23.05
C CYS A 360 28.22 -0.07 -22.49
N ILE A 361 28.53 0.07 -21.19
CA ILE A 361 29.15 -0.93 -20.33
C ILE A 361 28.05 -1.37 -19.36
N GLY A 362 27.25 -2.37 -19.71
CA GLY A 362 26.08 -2.78 -18.91
C GLY A 362 26.49 -3.13 -17.48
N SER A 363 25.92 -2.45 -16.48
CA SER A 363 26.43 -2.57 -15.09
C SER A 363 26.25 -3.97 -14.50
N TYR A 364 25.30 -4.75 -15.02
CA TYR A 364 25.23 -6.20 -14.86
C TYR A 364 24.85 -6.85 -16.21
N PRO A 365 25.56 -7.88 -16.69
CA PRO A 365 25.14 -8.69 -17.83
C PRO A 365 24.04 -9.71 -17.46
N ASP A 366 23.39 -9.52 -16.31
CA ASP A 366 22.42 -10.41 -15.69
C ASP A 366 21.24 -9.56 -15.19
N GLU A 367 20.11 -9.70 -15.87
CA GLU A 367 18.86 -8.98 -15.59
C GLU A 367 18.21 -9.39 -14.26
N PHE A 368 18.41 -10.64 -13.82
CA PHE A 368 17.99 -11.09 -12.49
C PHE A 368 18.83 -10.40 -11.42
N LYS A 369 20.12 -10.18 -11.68
CA LYS A 369 21.02 -9.45 -10.77
C LYS A 369 20.70 -7.95 -10.71
N SER A 370 20.44 -7.32 -11.85
CA SER A 370 19.88 -5.97 -11.93
C SER A 370 18.61 -5.83 -11.09
N THR A 371 17.64 -6.72 -11.32
CA THR A 371 16.35 -6.77 -10.59
C THR A 371 16.56 -6.93 -9.08
N GLU A 372 17.44 -7.84 -8.67
CA GLU A 372 17.78 -8.06 -7.25
C GLU A 372 18.38 -6.80 -6.63
N ILE A 373 19.29 -6.11 -7.32
CA ILE A 373 20.03 -4.96 -6.79
C ILE A 373 19.14 -3.73 -6.69
N ILE A 374 18.40 -3.37 -7.74
CA ILE A 374 17.49 -2.21 -7.73
C ILE A 374 16.33 -2.47 -6.75
N GLY A 375 15.80 -3.69 -6.71
CA GLY A 375 14.82 -4.11 -5.71
C GLY A 375 15.36 -4.02 -4.28
N LYS A 376 16.62 -4.42 -4.03
CA LYS A 376 17.27 -4.27 -2.71
C LYS A 376 17.57 -2.82 -2.34
N LYS A 377 17.85 -1.91 -3.29
CA LYS A 377 18.00 -0.47 -3.00
C LYS A 377 16.67 0.11 -2.50
N GLN A 378 15.57 -0.15 -3.21
CA GLN A 378 14.22 0.27 -2.81
C GLN A 378 13.81 -0.36 -1.46
N PHE A 379 13.96 -1.66 -1.29
CA PHE A 379 13.66 -2.37 -0.04
C PHE A 379 14.43 -1.82 1.18
N LYS A 380 15.75 -1.60 1.05
CA LYS A 380 16.56 -1.08 2.17
C LYS A 380 16.11 0.31 2.63
N LYS A 381 15.76 1.20 1.69
CA LYS A 381 15.19 2.51 2.04
C LYS A 381 13.83 2.38 2.69
N ALA A 382 12.97 1.48 2.20
CA ALA A 382 11.68 1.22 2.82
C ALA A 382 11.82 0.72 4.27
N VAL A 383 12.73 -0.21 4.56
CA VAL A 383 13.02 -0.63 5.96
C VAL A 383 13.51 0.56 6.81
N GLU A 384 14.46 1.34 6.30
CA GLU A 384 14.98 2.52 7.00
C GLU A 384 13.86 3.52 7.35
N LEU A 385 12.98 3.82 6.40
CA LEU A 385 11.85 4.72 6.59
C LEU A 385 10.78 4.10 7.51
N PHE A 386 10.54 2.79 7.41
CA PHE A 386 9.54 2.07 8.19
C PHE A 386 9.92 2.03 9.67
N ASP A 387 11.17 1.73 10.00
CA ASP A 387 11.64 1.68 11.38
C ASP A 387 11.74 3.07 12.02
N LYS A 388 12.05 4.11 11.21
CA LYS A 388 12.12 5.51 11.65
C LYS A 388 10.77 6.26 11.63
N ALA A 389 9.68 5.67 11.13
CA ALA A 389 8.40 6.36 10.98
C ALA A 389 7.78 6.71 12.35
N THR A 390 7.61 8.01 12.63
CA THR A 390 7.06 8.55 13.88
C THR A 390 5.92 9.54 13.68
N GLU A 391 5.86 10.22 12.53
CA GLU A 391 4.78 11.11 12.16
C GLU A 391 3.50 10.32 11.90
N LYS A 392 2.41 10.67 12.58
CA LYS A 392 1.08 10.09 12.33
C LYS A 392 0.34 10.91 11.27
N LEU A 393 -0.32 10.24 10.35
CA LEU A 393 -1.35 10.87 9.52
C LEU A 393 -2.66 10.92 10.31
N GLU A 394 -3.22 12.12 10.45
CA GLU A 394 -4.49 12.38 11.12
C GLU A 394 -5.34 13.35 10.27
N GLY A 395 -6.66 13.17 10.27
CA GLY A 395 -7.58 13.92 9.40
C GLY A 395 -8.73 13.06 8.86
N LYS A 396 -9.53 13.64 7.95
CA LYS A 396 -10.68 12.98 7.31
C LYS A 396 -10.29 12.25 6.02
N VAL A 397 -10.95 11.12 5.75
CA VAL A 397 -10.80 10.37 4.51
C VAL A 397 -11.64 11.06 3.43
N GLY A 398 -10.98 11.63 2.43
CA GLY A 398 -11.60 12.28 1.28
C GLY A 398 -11.23 11.59 -0.04
N TYR A 399 -12.08 11.75 -1.05
CA TYR A 399 -11.82 11.27 -2.41
C TYR A 399 -12.58 12.14 -3.43
N GLN A 400 -12.04 12.24 -4.65
CA GLN A 400 -12.66 12.92 -5.78
C GLN A 400 -12.36 12.13 -7.07
N HIS A 401 -13.30 12.16 -8.02
CA HIS A 401 -13.19 11.46 -9.30
C HIS A 401 -14.03 12.18 -10.36
N ALA A 402 -13.51 12.25 -11.58
CA ALA A 402 -14.23 12.69 -12.77
C ALA A 402 -13.76 11.91 -14.01
N TYR A 403 -14.69 11.56 -14.88
CA TYR A 403 -14.36 11.24 -16.27
C TYR A 403 -14.29 12.55 -17.06
N ILE A 404 -13.23 12.72 -17.86
CA ILE A 404 -12.97 13.95 -18.62
C ILE A 404 -12.64 13.55 -20.06
N ASP A 405 -13.29 14.20 -21.04
CA ASP A 405 -12.95 14.03 -22.45
C ASP A 405 -11.68 14.82 -22.79
N PHE A 406 -10.59 14.11 -23.02
CA PHE A 406 -9.28 14.68 -23.39
C PHE A 406 -9.14 14.95 -24.89
N SER A 407 -10.12 14.63 -25.75
CA SER A 407 -10.05 14.90 -27.20
C SER A 407 -10.34 16.37 -27.56
N ASN A 408 -10.94 17.12 -26.64
CA ASN A 408 -11.47 18.47 -26.86
C ASN A 408 -11.38 19.38 -25.61
N LEU A 409 -10.48 19.07 -24.68
CA LEU A 409 -10.35 19.79 -23.41
C LEU A 409 -9.73 21.18 -23.66
N GLN A 410 -10.42 22.23 -23.21
CA GLN A 410 -9.89 23.59 -23.21
C GLN A 410 -9.05 23.82 -21.96
N VAL A 411 -7.88 24.45 -22.13
CA VAL A 411 -6.90 24.68 -21.06
C VAL A 411 -6.43 26.13 -21.12
N SER A 412 -6.59 26.86 -20.01
CA SER A 412 -6.05 28.21 -19.84
C SER A 412 -4.56 28.15 -19.48
N VAL A 413 -3.69 28.68 -20.31
CA VAL A 413 -2.22 28.71 -20.10
C VAL A 413 -1.68 30.15 -20.04
N PRO A 414 -0.60 30.42 -19.29
CA PRO A 414 0.04 31.73 -19.26
C PRO A 414 0.70 32.04 -20.61
N LYS A 415 0.45 33.23 -21.16
CA LYS A 415 1.02 33.65 -22.44
C LYS A 415 2.40 34.28 -22.26
N ALA A 416 3.33 34.01 -23.19
CA ALA A 416 4.60 34.73 -23.27
C ALA A 416 4.37 36.23 -23.50
N GLY A 417 4.88 37.08 -22.60
CA GLY A 417 4.58 38.53 -22.55
C GLY A 417 3.46 38.92 -21.59
N GLY A 418 2.77 37.97 -20.97
CA GLY A 418 1.71 38.19 -19.97
C GLY A 418 0.30 37.97 -20.51
N GLY A 419 -0.64 37.80 -19.57
CA GLY A 419 -2.02 37.40 -19.86
C GLY A 419 -2.20 35.87 -19.90
N ILE A 420 -3.42 35.45 -20.24
CA ILE A 420 -3.83 34.05 -20.34
C ILE A 420 -4.34 33.83 -21.76
N GLU A 421 -3.98 32.70 -22.37
CA GLU A 421 -4.58 32.22 -23.62
C GLU A 421 -5.25 30.86 -23.38
N VAL A 422 -6.35 30.60 -24.10
CA VAL A 422 -7.06 29.32 -24.02
C VAL A 422 -6.62 28.46 -25.19
N VAL A 423 -5.87 27.41 -24.90
CA VAL A 423 -5.47 26.38 -25.86
C VAL A 423 -6.40 25.16 -25.74
N LYS A 424 -6.25 24.20 -26.64
CA LYS A 424 -7.07 22.98 -26.71
C LYS A 424 -6.19 21.75 -26.80
N THR A 425 -6.58 20.65 -26.16
CA THR A 425 -5.96 19.34 -26.41
C THR A 425 -6.31 18.82 -27.80
N CYS A 426 -5.45 17.95 -28.33
CA CYS A 426 -5.68 17.24 -29.59
C CYS A 426 -6.30 15.86 -29.34
N PRO A 427 -6.99 15.27 -30.34
CA PRO A 427 -7.21 13.83 -30.40
C PRO A 427 -5.88 13.06 -30.28
N ALA A 428 -5.92 11.86 -29.71
CA ALA A 428 -4.71 11.08 -29.45
C ALA A 428 -3.98 10.69 -30.76
N ALA A 429 -2.69 11.00 -30.82
CA ALA A 429 -1.78 10.66 -31.92
C ALA A 429 -0.41 10.28 -31.34
N MET A 430 0.40 9.55 -32.11
CA MET A 430 1.76 9.14 -31.74
C MET A 430 2.73 9.64 -32.81
N GLY A 431 3.74 10.41 -32.41
CA GLY A 431 4.79 10.90 -33.31
C GLY A 431 5.88 9.85 -33.58
N PHE A 432 6.77 10.13 -34.53
CA PHE A 432 7.82 9.21 -35.00
C PHE A 432 8.68 8.64 -33.86
N GLY A 433 9.02 9.46 -32.86
CA GLY A 433 9.76 9.04 -31.66
C GLY A 433 9.11 7.94 -30.82
N PHE A 434 7.81 7.63 -31.00
CA PHE A 434 7.18 6.45 -30.38
C PHE A 434 7.76 5.15 -30.95
N ALA A 435 7.94 5.07 -32.27
CA ALA A 435 8.45 3.88 -32.95
C ALA A 435 9.96 3.65 -32.71
N ALA A 436 10.67 4.67 -32.21
CA ALA A 436 12.08 4.59 -31.80
C ALA A 436 12.30 3.88 -30.44
N GLY A 437 11.25 3.71 -29.62
CA GLY A 437 11.35 3.13 -28.28
C GLY A 437 12.21 3.97 -27.32
N THR A 438 12.79 3.33 -26.31
CA THR A 438 13.69 3.98 -25.33
C THR A 438 15.05 3.27 -25.27
N THR A 439 15.96 3.79 -24.44
CA THR A 439 17.23 3.11 -24.12
C THR A 439 17.05 1.77 -23.40
N ASP A 440 15.92 1.57 -22.74
CA ASP A 440 15.61 0.39 -21.92
C ASP A 440 15.01 -0.73 -22.79
N GLY A 441 14.37 -0.34 -23.89
CA GLY A 441 13.89 -1.19 -24.96
C GLY A 441 13.83 -0.37 -26.25
N PRO A 442 14.87 -0.44 -27.11
CA PRO A 442 14.86 0.23 -28.41
C PRO A 442 13.68 -0.25 -29.26
N GLY A 443 13.23 0.60 -30.17
CA GLY A 443 12.10 0.33 -31.05
C GLY A 443 12.41 -0.65 -32.19
N ALA A 444 11.86 -0.35 -33.37
CA ALA A 444 12.07 -1.12 -34.59
C ALA A 444 12.19 -0.18 -35.80
N PHE A 445 12.67 -0.71 -36.93
CA PHE A 445 12.69 -0.02 -38.24
C PHE A 445 13.44 1.34 -38.25
N ASP A 446 14.62 1.40 -37.61
CA ASP A 446 15.59 2.52 -37.64
C ASP A 446 15.11 3.92 -37.17
N PHE A 447 13.87 4.05 -36.68
CA PHE A 447 13.33 5.28 -36.07
C PHE A 447 14.21 5.78 -34.91
N ARG A 448 14.33 7.11 -34.77
CA ARG A 448 15.15 7.77 -33.73
C ARG A 448 14.32 8.64 -32.79
N GLN A 449 14.75 8.74 -31.54
CA GLN A 449 14.20 9.73 -30.62
C GLN A 449 14.71 11.13 -30.99
N GLY A 450 13.82 12.12 -30.96
CA GLY A 450 14.16 13.50 -31.36
C GLY A 450 14.29 13.70 -32.88
N ASP A 451 13.81 12.76 -33.69
CA ASP A 451 13.66 12.93 -35.14
C ASP A 451 12.57 13.96 -35.44
N ASP A 452 12.85 14.90 -36.34
CA ASP A 452 12.04 16.09 -36.65
C ASP A 452 11.65 16.23 -38.13
N GLN A 453 11.93 15.18 -38.92
CA GLN A 453 11.68 15.09 -40.37
C GLN A 453 10.23 14.72 -40.74
#